data_AF-A0A435G8N7-F1
#
_entry.id   AF-A0A435G8N7-F1
#
_cell.length_a   1.000
_cell.length_b   1.000
_cell.length_c   1.000
_cell.angle_alpha   90.00
_cell.angle_beta   90.00
_cell.angle_gamma   90.00
#
_symmetry.space_group_name_H-M   'P 1'
#
loop_
_entity.id
_entity.type
_entity.pdbx_description
1 polymer ?
#
loop_
_entity_poly.entity_id
_entity_poly.type
_entity_poly.pdbx_seq_one_letter_code
_entity_poly.pdbx_strand_id
1 'polypeptide(L)' 'MGKEVERKFLVTNTAWRELAEANIRILQFYLAAGPGRTVRIRISDGTSAKLTLKFGSKARERDEFEYPIPLSEAVEMLD' A
#
# COMPACT_ATOMS: atom_id res chain seq x y z
N MET A 1 15.65 10.98 9.20
CA MET A 1 14.47 10.35 8.58
C MET A 1 13.65 9.73 9.70
N GLY A 2 12.34 9.99 9.78
CA GLY A 2 11.50 9.51 10.88
C GLY A 2 11.27 8.00 10.81
N LYS A 3 11.17 7.33 11.97
CA LYS A 3 10.78 5.92 12.05
C LYS A 3 9.26 5.84 12.22
N GLU A 4 8.57 5.12 11.34
CA GLU A 4 7.14 4.83 11.48
C GLU A 4 6.92 3.67 12.46
N VAL A 5 5.85 3.74 13.27
CA VAL A 5 5.43 2.67 14.18
C VAL A 5 3.98 2.29 13.86
N GLU A 6 3.78 1.11 13.26
CA GLU A 6 2.46 0.59 12.87
C GLU A 6 1.97 -0.50 13.85
N ARG A 7 0.68 -0.48 14.21
CA ARG A 7 0.00 -1.56 14.95
C ARG A 7 -1.31 -1.94 14.25
N LYS A 8 -1.56 -3.24 14.10
CA LYS A 8 -2.76 -3.78 13.45
C LYS A 8 -3.63 -4.51 14.45
N PHE A 9 -4.94 -4.28 14.35
CA PHE A 9 -5.95 -4.89 15.21
C PHE A 9 -7.05 -5.51 14.33
N LEU A 10 -7.68 -6.57 14.83
CA LEU A 10 -8.89 -7.10 14.20
C LEU A 10 -10.06 -6.16 14.49
N VAL A 11 -10.91 -5.94 13.48
CA VAL A 11 -12.13 -5.15 13.60
C VAL A 11 -13.29 -6.08 13.96
N THR A 12 -13.99 -5.79 15.05
CA THR A 12 -15.02 -6.70 15.61
C THR A 12 -16.43 -6.43 15.11
N ASN A 13 -16.74 -5.22 14.62
CA ASN A 13 -18.06 -4.84 14.12
C ASN A 13 -17.95 -3.68 13.11
N THR A 14 -19.08 -3.16 12.63
CA THR A 14 -19.14 -2.08 11.62
C THR A 14 -19.25 -0.67 12.19
N ALA A 15 -19.24 -0.48 13.51
CA ALA A 15 -19.43 0.84 14.14
C ALA A 15 -18.33 1.84 13.76
N TRP A 16 -17.14 1.37 13.42
CA TRP A 16 -16.06 2.24 12.93
C TRP A 16 -16.44 3.02 11.66
N ARG A 17 -17.39 2.54 10.86
CA ARG A 17 -17.80 3.20 9.62
C ARG A 17 -18.48 4.53 9.86
N GLU A 18 -19.19 4.67 10.97
CA GLU A 18 -19.84 5.93 11.37
C GLU A 18 -18.81 6.99 11.80
N LEU A 19 -17.62 6.55 12.20
CA LEU A 19 -16.50 7.41 12.59
C LEU A 19 -15.54 7.69 11.42
N ALA A 20 -15.78 7.12 10.24
CA ALA A 20 -14.88 7.28 9.09
C ALA A 20 -15.11 8.65 8.42
N GLU A 21 -14.03 9.39 8.22
CA GLU A 21 -14.08 10.73 7.60
C GLU A 21 -13.93 10.67 6.07
N ALA A 22 -13.38 9.58 5.53
CA ALA A 22 -13.13 9.41 4.11
C ALA A 22 -13.23 7.96 3.67
N ASN A 23 -13.49 7.76 2.38
CA ASN A 23 -13.46 6.47 1.71
C ASN A 23 -12.52 6.54 0.51
N ILE A 24 -11.67 5.53 0.35
CA ILE A 24 -10.78 5.39 -0.80
C ILE A 24 -10.92 3.97 -1.34
N ARG A 25 -11.24 3.82 -2.63
CA ARG A 25 -11.18 2.54 -3.33
C ARG A 25 -9.73 2.22 -3.64
N ILE A 26 -9.24 1.10 -3.11
CA ILE A 26 -7.85 0.64 -3.32
C ILE A 26 -7.84 -0.58 -4.23
N LEU A 27 -7.16 -0.48 -5.36
CA LEU A 27 -6.70 -1.61 -6.16
C LEU A 27 -5.19 -1.71 -5.99
N GLN A 28 -4.67 -2.88 -5.64
CA GLN A 28 -3.23 -3.06 -5.45
C GLN A 28 -2.78 -4.44 -5.92
N PHE A 29 -1.56 -4.51 -6.42
CA PHE A 29 -0.94 -5.75 -6.90
C PHE A 29 0.58 -5.71 -6.68
N TYR A 30 1.21 -6.87 -6.74
CA TYR A 30 2.65 -7.02 -6.57
C TYR A 30 3.30 -7.36 -7.90
N LEU A 31 4.25 -6.53 -8.34
CA LEU A 31 5.11 -6.86 -9.46
C LEU A 31 6.15 -7.92 -9.07
N ALA A 32 6.59 -7.87 -7.81
CA ALA A 32 7.50 -8.84 -7.24
C ALA A 32 7.25 -9.00 -5.74
N ALA A 33 7.26 -10.24 -5.26
CA ALA A 33 7.19 -10.55 -3.85
C ALA A 33 8.14 -11.70 -3.51
N GLY A 34 9.10 -11.43 -2.63
CA GLY A 34 10.05 -12.43 -2.15
C GLY A 34 10.46 -12.17 -0.70
N PRO A 35 11.28 -13.05 -0.11
CA PRO A 35 11.76 -12.89 1.26
C PRO A 35 12.43 -11.53 1.46
N GLY A 36 11.82 -10.69 2.29
CA GLY A 36 12.33 -9.37 2.66
C GLY A 36 12.36 -8.32 1.54
N ARG A 37 11.69 -8.56 0.40
CA ARG A 37 11.63 -7.62 -0.73
C ARG A 37 10.27 -7.69 -1.41
N THR A 38 9.59 -6.56 -1.55
CA THR A 38 8.34 -6.48 -2.31
C THR A 38 8.29 -5.21 -3.15
N VAL A 39 7.79 -5.34 -4.37
CA VAL A 39 7.44 -4.24 -5.27
C VAL A 39 5.93 -4.28 -5.44
N ARG A 40 5.25 -3.25 -4.95
CA ARG A 40 3.79 -3.14 -4.96
C ARG A 40 3.36 -1.91 -5.73
N ILE A 41 2.36 -2.04 -6.59
CA ILE A 41 1.64 -0.91 -7.14
C ILE A 41 0.29 -0.79 -6.43
N ARG A 42 -0.10 0.45 -6.10
CA ARG A 42 -1.42 0.80 -5.60
C ARG A 42 -2.04 1.86 -6.48
N ILE A 43 -3.27 1.63 -6.92
CA ILE A 43 -4.16 2.59 -7.54
C ILE A 43 -5.23 3.00 -6.51
N SER A 44 -5.35 4.30 -6.27
CA SER A 44 -6.35 4.89 -5.36
C SER A 44 -7.42 5.61 -6.16
N ASP A 45 -8.68 5.29 -5.89
CA ASP A 45 -9.89 5.82 -6.54
C ASP A 45 -9.93 5.73 -8.07
N GLY A 46 -9.01 4.98 -8.67
CA GLY A 46 -8.83 4.96 -10.12
C GLY A 46 -8.30 6.28 -10.69
N THR A 47 -7.72 7.15 -9.86
CA THR A 47 -7.27 8.50 -10.25
C THR A 47 -5.78 8.73 -10.04
N SER A 48 -5.16 7.97 -9.15
CA SER A 48 -3.73 8.09 -8.84
C SER A 48 -3.10 6.72 -8.62
N ALA A 49 -1.81 6.62 -8.94
CA ALA A 49 -1.04 5.40 -8.77
C ALA A 49 0.28 5.67 -8.05
N LYS A 50 0.72 4.70 -7.26
CA LYS A 50 1.96 4.75 -6.50
C LYS A 50 2.68 3.40 -6.54
N LEU A 51 3.97 3.45 -6.84
CA LEU A 51 4.92 2.35 -6.70
C LEU A 51 5.52 2.37 -5.29
N THR A 52 5.53 1.22 -4.63
CA THR A 52 6.13 1.01 -3.32
C THR A 52 7.21 -0.07 -3.41
N LEU A 53 8.43 0.25 -2.99
CA LEU A 53 9.51 -0.71 -2.74
C LEU A 53 9.64 -0.91 -1.24
N LYS A 54 9.55 -2.16 -0.77
CA LYS A 54 9.81 -2.50 0.64
C LYS A 54 11.01 -3.43 0.75
N PHE A 55 11.92 -3.11 1.67
CA PHE A 55 13.09 -3.92 2.00
C PHE A 55 13.11 -4.27 3.49
N GLY A 56 13.67 -5.44 3.80
CA GLY A 56 13.83 -5.91 5.16
C GLY A 56 12.98 -7.15 5.45
N SER A 57 13.61 -8.13 6.09
CA SER A 57 12.99 -9.40 6.51
C SER A 57 12.32 -9.31 7.88
N LYS A 58 12.59 -8.25 8.66
CA LYS A 58 11.99 -8.04 9.97
C LYS A 58 10.55 -7.54 9.80
N ALA A 59 9.62 -8.12 10.56
CA ALA A 59 8.19 -7.80 10.43
C ALA A 59 7.79 -6.42 10.97
N ARG A 60 8.62 -5.82 11.84
CA ARG A 60 8.29 -4.58 12.59
C ARG A 60 9.00 -3.32 12.11
N GLU A 61 10.07 -3.45 11.33
CA GLU A 61 10.80 -2.34 10.72
C GLU A 61 11.18 -2.77 9.30
N ARG A 62 10.75 -1.99 8.31
CA ARG A 62 11.08 -2.18 6.89
C ARG A 62 11.43 -0.83 6.30
N ASP A 63 12.42 -0.81 5.42
CA ASP A 63 12.68 0.37 4.61
C ASP A 63 11.61 0.42 3.51
N GLU A 64 10.94 1.57 3.39
CA GLU A 64 9.87 1.79 2.44
C GLU A 64 10.17 3.01 1.59
N PHE A 65 10.07 2.84 0.27
CA PHE A 65 10.24 3.90 -0.71
C PHE A 65 9.00 3.98 -1.57
N GLU A 66 8.46 5.17 -1.73
CA GLU A 66 7.20 5.41 -2.42
C GLU A 66 7.38 6.47 -3.50
N TYR A 67 6.89 6.17 -4.71
CA TYR A 67 6.98 7.06 -5.86
C TYR A 67 5.61 7.16 -6.54
N PRO A 68 5.12 8.37 -6.86
CA PRO A 68 4.01 8.50 -7.78
C PRO A 68 4.42 7.95 -9.15
N ILE A 69 3.52 7.23 -9.80
CA ILE A 69 3.70 6.75 -11.19
C ILE A 69 2.47 7.15 -12.01
N PRO A 70 2.60 7.30 -13.34
CA PRO A 70 1.45 7.54 -14.21
C PRO A 70 0.40 6.45 -14.05
N LEU A 71 -0.87 6.84 -13.94
CA LEU A 71 -1.98 5.90 -13.80
C LEU A 71 -2.05 4.92 -14.99
N SER A 72 -1.80 5.40 -16.21
CA SER A 72 -1.82 4.57 -17.42
C SER A 72 -0.80 3.43 -17.34
N GLU A 73 0.43 3.71 -16.90
CA GLU A 73 1.47 2.69 -16.73
C GLU A 73 1.11 1.70 -15.63
N ALA A 74 0.51 2.18 -14.53
CA ALA A 74 0.06 1.32 -13.45
C ALA A 74 -1.07 0.37 -13.88
N VAL A 75 -1.95 0.80 -14.78
CA VAL A 75 -3.01 -0.03 -15.35
C VAL A 75 -2.43 -1.03 -16.35
N GLU A 76 -1.51 -0.60 -17.22
CA GLU A 76 -0.82 -1.49 -18.17
C GLU A 76 -0.05 -2.61 -17.45
N MET A 77 0.56 -2.33 -16.30
CA MET A 77 1.27 -3.32 -15.48
C MET A 77 0.36 -4.31 -14.74
N LEU A 78 -0.95 -4.06 -14.68
CA LEU A 78 -1.92 -4.95 -14.03
C LEU A 78 -2.34 -6.11 -14.94
N ASP A 79 -2.30 -5.90 -16.26
CA ASP A 79 -2.69 -6.87 -17.30
C ASP A 79 -1.62 -7.96 -17.51
#